data_AF-A0A5D4RD87-F1
#
_entry.id   AF-A0A5D4RD87-F1
#
_cell.length_a   1.000
_cell.length_b   1.000
_cell.length_c   1.000
_cell.angle_alpha   90.00
_cell.angle_beta   90.00
_cell.angle_gamma   90.00
#
_symmetry.space_group_name_H-M   'P 1'
#
loop_
_entity.id
_entity.type
_entity.pdbx_description
1 polymer ?
#
loop_
_entity_poly.entity_id
_entity_poly.type
_entity_poly.pdbx_seq_one_letter_code
_entity_poly.pdbx_strand_id
1 'polypeptide(L)'
;MKKFMLFGFISIMIILGVMYMINSRSTTFNQAVPDMSEVSSIQIIKSSTNKEVILEKESDVKSLIQSWSEMELKADEMGSLDFKESYWITLKANDEREYGLTVYDDKYLLVYDFSKRTKKDSSRSYQIISGADLDDIEQYF
;
A
#
# COMPACT_ATOMS: atom_id res chain seq x y z
N MET A 1 -8.81 -1.59 49.75
CA MET A 1 -7.56 -1.49 48.96
C MET A 1 -7.55 -2.41 47.74
N LYS A 2 -7.73 -3.74 47.89
CA LYS A 2 -7.75 -4.68 46.74
C LYS A 2 -8.76 -4.34 45.61
N LYS A 3 -9.98 -3.90 45.94
CA LYS A 3 -11.00 -3.51 44.94
C LYS A 3 -10.62 -2.27 44.12
N PHE A 4 -9.93 -1.29 44.73
CA PHE A 4 -9.43 -0.10 44.03
C PHE A 4 -8.22 -0.41 43.14
N MET A 5 -7.37 -1.36 43.55
CA MET A 5 -6.28 -1.89 42.74
C MET A 5 -6.80 -2.67 41.51
N LEU A 6 -7.86 -3.46 41.70
CA LEU A 6 -8.51 -4.20 40.61
C LEU A 6 -9.13 -3.25 39.58
N PHE A 7 -9.82 -2.20 40.05
CA PHE A 7 -10.36 -1.15 39.17
C PHE A 7 -9.26 -0.42 38.40
N GLY A 8 -8.15 -0.06 39.05
CA GLY A 8 -7.01 0.57 38.36
C GLY A 8 -6.39 -0.32 37.29
N PHE A 9 -6.22 -1.62 37.57
CA PHE A 9 -5.70 -2.58 36.60
C PHE A 9 -6.63 -2.77 35.38
N ILE A 10 -7.95 -2.87 35.62
CA ILE A 10 -8.94 -2.99 34.55
C ILE A 10 -8.95 -1.73 33.68
N SER A 11 -8.88 -0.53 34.26
CA SER A 11 -8.81 0.72 33.51
C SER A 11 -7.56 0.80 32.64
N ILE A 12 -6.39 0.36 33.14
CA ILE A 12 -5.15 0.30 32.35
C ILE A 12 -5.29 -0.67 31.17
N MET A 13 -5.87 -1.86 31.38
CA MET A 13 -6.08 -2.83 30.30
C MET A 13 -7.03 -2.29 29.22
N ILE A 14 -8.08 -1.55 29.60
CA ILE A 14 -9.00 -0.90 28.64
C ILE A 14 -8.26 0.18 27.84
N ILE A 15 -7.47 1.04 28.50
CA ILE A 15 -6.70 2.09 27.83
C ILE A 15 -5.68 1.46 26.85
N LEU A 16 -4.97 0.42 27.27
CA LEU A 16 -4.03 -0.30 26.40
C LEU A 16 -4.74 -0.99 25.22
N GLY A 17 -5.92 -1.59 25.45
CA GLY A 17 -6.72 -2.21 24.39
C GLY A 17 -7.25 -1.18 23.38
N VAL A 18 -7.66 0.00 23.85
CA VAL A 18 -8.08 1.12 22.98
C VAL A 18 -6.89 1.70 22.21
N MET A 19 -5.74 1.90 22.86
CA MET A 19 -4.51 2.34 22.19
C MET A 19 -4.05 1.34 21.13
N TYR A 20 -4.11 0.03 21.42
CA TYR A 20 -3.80 -1.02 20.45
C TYR A 20 -4.73 -0.93 19.23
N MET A 21 -6.04 -0.86 19.43
CA MET A 21 -7.01 -0.75 18.32
C MET A 21 -6.83 0.54 17.48
N ILE A 22 -6.47 1.67 18.11
CA ILE A 22 -6.20 2.92 17.40
C ILE A 22 -4.91 2.80 16.58
N ASN A 23 -3.88 2.14 17.12
CA ASN A 23 -2.57 1.98 16.48
C ASN A 23 -2.50 0.80 15.49
N SER A 24 -3.51 -0.07 15.49
CA SER A 24 -3.63 -1.23 14.60
C SER A 24 -4.59 -0.99 13.44
N ARG A 25 -4.86 0.26 13.05
CA ARG A 25 -5.72 0.56 11.89
C ARG A 25 -5.03 0.07 10.62
N SER A 26 -5.22 -1.19 10.29
CA SER A 26 -4.94 -1.71 8.97
C SER A 26 -5.99 -1.20 7.98
N THR A 27 -5.58 -1.09 6.73
CA THR A 27 -6.38 -0.72 5.58
C THR A 27 -6.07 -1.74 4.49
N THR A 28 -6.93 -1.84 3.49
CA THR A 28 -6.66 -2.64 2.29
C THR A 28 -6.07 -1.76 1.20
N PHE A 29 -5.42 -2.37 0.22
CA PHE A 29 -4.95 -1.69 -0.98
C PHE A 29 -6.08 -0.96 -1.71
N ASN A 30 -7.25 -1.57 -1.88
CA ASN A 30 -8.42 -0.93 -2.50
C ASN A 30 -8.92 0.32 -1.75
N GLN A 31 -8.69 0.41 -0.44
CA GLN A 31 -9.01 1.60 0.34
C GLN A 31 -7.92 2.68 0.21
N ALA A 32 -6.67 2.29 -0.02
CA ALA A 32 -5.55 3.19 -0.23
C ALA A 32 -5.52 3.76 -1.67
N VAL A 33 -5.95 2.96 -2.65
CA VAL A 33 -6.02 3.25 -4.08
C VAL A 33 -7.45 2.96 -4.56
N PRO A 34 -8.42 3.84 -4.27
CA PRO A 34 -9.81 3.62 -4.66
C PRO A 34 -10.02 3.78 -6.17
N ASP A 35 -11.13 3.22 -6.66
CA ASP A 35 -11.67 3.42 -8.02
C ASP A 35 -10.76 2.94 -9.17
N MET A 36 -10.12 1.78 -9.00
CA MET A 36 -9.26 1.17 -10.02
C MET A 36 -9.99 0.57 -11.24
N SER A 37 -11.32 0.67 -11.32
CA SER A 37 -12.12 0.07 -12.40
C SER A 37 -11.88 0.69 -13.77
N GLU A 38 -11.39 1.93 -13.81
CA GLU A 38 -11.12 2.66 -15.06
C GLU A 38 -9.66 2.54 -15.50
N VAL A 39 -8.81 1.86 -14.73
CA VAL A 39 -7.41 1.66 -15.07
C VAL A 39 -7.32 0.79 -16.33
N SER A 40 -6.77 1.38 -17.40
CA SER A 40 -6.61 0.74 -18.70
C SER A 40 -5.16 0.35 -19.00
N SER A 41 -4.19 0.94 -18.30
CA SER A 41 -2.77 0.64 -18.48
C SER A 41 -2.00 0.72 -17.17
N ILE A 42 -1.00 -0.17 -17.03
CA ILE A 42 -0.06 -0.18 -15.91
C ILE A 42 1.36 -0.13 -16.48
N GLN A 43 2.10 0.91 -16.13
CA GLN A 43 3.53 1.02 -16.41
C GLN A 43 4.31 0.57 -15.19
N ILE A 44 5.32 -0.28 -15.37
CA ILE A 44 6.16 -0.82 -14.30
C ILE A 44 7.62 -0.60 -14.66
N ILE A 45 8.38 0.05 -13.78
CA ILE A 45 9.83 0.25 -13.91
C ILE A 45 10.53 -0.44 -12.75
N LYS A 46 11.43 -1.37 -13.05
CA LYS A 46 12.28 -2.05 -12.06
C LYS A 46 13.50 -1.20 -11.74
N SER A 47 13.69 -0.83 -10.48
CA SER A 47 14.67 0.20 -10.10
C SER A 47 16.13 -0.23 -10.31
N SER A 48 16.47 -1.50 -10.06
CA SER A 48 17.85 -1.97 -10.21
C SER A 48 18.35 -1.98 -11.66
N THR A 49 17.45 -2.23 -12.63
CA THR A 49 17.82 -2.38 -14.04
C THR A 49 17.31 -1.25 -14.95
N ASN A 50 16.43 -0.37 -14.44
CA ASN A 50 15.65 0.59 -15.24
C ASN A 50 14.90 -0.06 -16.41
N LYS A 51 14.57 -1.36 -16.29
CA LYS A 51 13.74 -2.03 -17.29
C LYS A 51 12.32 -1.55 -17.10
N GLU A 52 11.63 -1.32 -18.21
CA GLU A 52 10.26 -0.85 -18.25
C GLU A 52 9.38 -1.88 -18.97
N VAL A 53 8.20 -2.12 -18.41
CA VAL A 53 7.13 -2.89 -19.02
C VAL A 53 5.84 -2.10 -18.96
N ILE A 54 5.04 -2.18 -20.01
CA ILE A 54 3.72 -1.55 -20.08
C ILE A 54 2.68 -2.65 -20.31
N LEU A 55 1.75 -2.78 -19.37
CA LEU A 55 0.61 -3.68 -19.46
C LEU A 55 -0.58 -2.88 -20.01
N GLU A 56 -1.06 -3.25 -21.20
CA GLU A 56 -2.25 -2.64 -21.84
C GLU A 56 -3.35 -3.68 -22.09
N LYS A 57 -3.01 -4.96 -21.99
CA LYS A 57 -3.98 -6.04 -22.16
C LYS A 57 -4.87 -6.12 -20.94
N GLU A 58 -6.18 -6.00 -21.14
CA GLU A 58 -7.19 -5.96 -20.07
C GLU A 58 -7.02 -7.11 -19.06
N SER A 59 -6.74 -8.32 -19.53
CA SER A 59 -6.54 -9.48 -18.63
C SER A 59 -5.36 -9.30 -17.69
N ASP A 60 -4.28 -8.69 -18.16
CA ASP A 60 -3.01 -8.59 -17.43
C ASP A 60 -3.14 -7.45 -16.41
N VAL A 61 -3.72 -6.32 -16.83
CA VAL A 61 -4.09 -5.20 -15.96
C VAL A 61 -5.02 -5.66 -14.83
N LYS A 62 -6.10 -6.36 -15.18
CA LYS A 62 -7.09 -6.83 -14.22
C LYS A 62 -6.51 -7.87 -13.26
N SER A 63 -5.68 -8.79 -13.76
CA SER A 63 -5.05 -9.82 -12.91
C SER A 63 -4.12 -9.19 -11.88
N LEU A 64 -3.30 -8.21 -12.28
CA LEU A 64 -2.40 -7.52 -11.37
C LEU A 64 -3.15 -6.68 -10.31
N ILE A 65 -4.18 -5.94 -10.71
CA ILE A 65 -5.01 -5.18 -9.75
C ILE A 65 -5.71 -6.13 -8.77
N GLN A 66 -6.22 -7.26 -9.28
CA GLN A 66 -6.93 -8.23 -8.45
C GLN A 66 -5.98 -8.91 -7.44
N SER A 67 -4.74 -9.23 -7.82
CA SER A 67 -3.79 -9.86 -6.89
C SER A 67 -3.47 -8.96 -5.70
N TRP A 68 -3.43 -7.64 -5.90
CA TRP A 68 -3.19 -6.68 -4.81
C TRP A 68 -4.43 -6.23 -4.07
N SER A 69 -5.63 -6.49 -4.57
CA SER A 69 -6.88 -5.94 -4.03
C SER A 69 -7.11 -6.25 -2.54
N GLU A 70 -6.63 -7.42 -2.09
CA GLU A 70 -6.74 -7.89 -0.70
C GLU A 70 -5.46 -7.66 0.13
N MET A 71 -4.44 -6.99 -0.44
CA MET A 71 -3.21 -6.69 0.28
C MET A 71 -3.53 -5.84 1.52
N GLU A 72 -3.11 -6.34 2.68
CA GLU A 72 -3.31 -5.68 3.96
C GLU A 72 -2.15 -4.72 4.22
N LEU A 73 -2.50 -3.49 4.54
CA LEU A 73 -1.60 -2.37 4.69
C LEU A 73 -1.78 -1.75 6.07
N LYS A 74 -0.70 -1.23 6.65
CA LYS A 74 -0.75 -0.41 7.84
C LYS A 74 -0.12 0.93 7.53
N ALA A 75 -0.85 2.02 7.79
CA ALA A 75 -0.29 3.36 7.63
C ALA A 75 0.95 3.51 8.51
N ASP A 76 2.06 3.91 7.91
CA ASP A 76 3.34 4.07 8.58
C ASP A 76 4.08 5.27 8.01
N GLU A 77 4.68 6.08 8.86
CA GLU A 77 5.57 7.16 8.40
C GLU A 77 6.90 6.52 8.04
N MET A 78 7.17 6.32 6.75
CA MET A 78 8.39 5.65 6.30
C MET A 78 9.61 6.45 6.73
N GLY A 79 10.36 5.89 7.69
CA GLY A 79 11.71 6.32 8.04
C GLY A 79 12.75 5.81 7.05
N SER A 80 13.89 5.34 7.54
CA SER A 80 14.87 4.64 6.69
C SER A 80 14.29 3.30 6.22
N LEU A 81 14.10 3.16 4.91
CA LEU A 81 13.64 1.92 4.29
C LEU A 81 14.83 0.96 4.07
N ASP A 82 14.70 -0.28 4.54
CA ASP A 82 15.61 -1.38 4.23
C ASP A 82 14.96 -2.34 3.22
N PHE A 83 15.38 -2.23 1.96
CA PHE A 83 14.86 -2.99 0.84
C PHE A 83 15.98 -3.38 -0.14
N LYS A 84 15.75 -4.43 -0.93
CA LYS A 84 16.67 -4.90 -1.97
C LYS A 84 16.30 -4.39 -3.36
N GLU A 85 15.01 -4.36 -3.67
CA GLU A 85 14.47 -3.91 -4.95
C GLU A 85 13.28 -2.97 -4.74
N SER A 86 13.06 -2.09 -5.73
CA SER A 86 11.83 -1.32 -5.81
C SER A 86 11.24 -1.30 -7.22
N TYR A 87 9.92 -1.21 -7.28
CA TYR A 87 9.16 -1.11 -8.53
C TYR A 87 8.38 0.18 -8.53
N TRP A 88 8.60 1.00 -9.56
CA TRP A 88 7.87 2.24 -9.76
C TRP A 88 6.74 1.97 -10.73
N ILE A 89 5.52 2.04 -10.23
CA ILE A 89 4.33 1.59 -10.94
C ILE A 89 3.44 2.81 -11.18
N THR A 90 2.95 3.00 -12.40
CA THR A 90 1.99 4.06 -12.72
C THR A 90 0.71 3.43 -13.24
N LEU A 91 -0.39 3.69 -12.55
CA LEU A 91 -1.74 3.29 -12.96
C LEU A 91 -2.34 4.42 -13.79
N LYS A 92 -2.81 4.09 -15.00
CA LYS A 92 -3.40 5.06 -15.92
C LYS A 92 -4.82 4.70 -16.29
N ALA A 93 -5.69 5.70 -16.31
CA ALA A 93 -7.04 5.63 -16.85
C ALA A 93 -7.17 6.67 -17.95
N ASN A 94 -7.72 6.31 -19.11
CA ASN A 94 -7.89 7.23 -20.25
C ASN A 94 -6.61 8.00 -20.63
N ASP A 95 -5.45 7.33 -20.60
CA ASP A 95 -4.10 7.90 -20.83
C ASP A 95 -3.61 8.93 -19.80
N GLU A 96 -4.40 9.22 -18.76
CA GLU A 96 -4.03 10.08 -17.64
C GLU A 96 -3.47 9.25 -16.47
N ARG A 97 -2.56 9.83 -15.69
CA ARG A 97 -1.99 9.16 -14.51
C ARG A 97 -2.94 9.38 -13.34
N GLU A 98 -3.47 8.30 -12.79
CA GLU A 98 -4.35 8.32 -11.62
C GLU A 98 -3.55 8.14 -10.34
N TYR A 99 -2.71 7.09 -10.33
CA TYR A 99 -1.87 6.76 -9.17
C TYR A 99 -0.46 6.39 -9.57
N GLY A 100 0.49 6.76 -8.73
CA GLY A 100 1.87 6.28 -8.74
C GLY A 100 2.09 5.43 -7.50
N LEU A 101 2.71 4.27 -7.67
CA LEU A 101 3.05 3.37 -6.57
C LEU A 101 4.57 3.17 -6.56
N THR A 102 5.13 3.05 -5.36
CA THR A 102 6.47 2.49 -5.18
C THR A 102 6.38 1.32 -4.23
N VAL A 103 6.60 0.13 -4.76
CA VAL A 103 6.64 -1.11 -3.98
C VAL A 103 8.11 -1.40 -3.66
N TYR A 104 8.44 -1.50 -2.37
CA TYR A 104 9.80 -1.83 -1.91
C TYR A 104 9.79 -3.25 -1.33
N ASP A 105 10.36 -4.18 -2.08
CA ASP A 105 10.19 -5.62 -1.86
C ASP A 105 8.71 -5.98 -1.55
N ASP A 106 8.46 -6.93 -0.67
CA ASP A 106 7.15 -7.30 -0.11
C ASP A 106 6.82 -6.53 1.19
N LYS A 107 7.56 -5.45 1.50
CA LYS A 107 7.55 -4.83 2.84
C LYS A 107 6.81 -3.51 2.91
N TYR A 108 6.95 -2.67 1.89
CA TYR A 108 6.52 -1.28 1.96
C TYR A 108 5.88 -0.83 0.64
N LEU A 109 4.84 -0.01 0.76
CA LEU A 109 4.13 0.59 -0.36
C LEU A 109 4.01 2.09 -0.16
N LEU A 110 4.54 2.86 -1.10
CA LEU A 110 4.26 4.28 -1.23
C LEU A 110 3.18 4.47 -2.29
N VAL A 111 2.14 5.23 -1.98
CA VAL A 111 1.06 5.60 -2.89
C VAL A 111 1.09 7.10 -3.12
N TYR A 112 1.05 7.49 -4.39
CA TYR A 112 0.92 8.85 -4.86
C TYR A 112 -0.38 9.00 -5.66
N ASP A 113 -1.29 9.84 -5.19
CA ASP A 113 -2.55 10.19 -5.84
C ASP A 113 -2.34 11.47 -6.67
N PHE A 114 -2.37 11.33 -8.00
CA PHE A 114 -2.13 12.42 -8.94
C PHE A 114 -3.30 13.42 -9.01
N SER A 115 -4.50 13.06 -8.52
CA SER A 115 -5.65 13.97 -8.46
C SER A 115 -5.49 15.06 -7.38
N LYS A 116 -4.63 14.83 -6.39
CA LYS A 116 -4.46 15.73 -5.24
C LYS A 116 -3.51 16.88 -5.58
N ARG A 117 -3.91 18.09 -5.18
CA ARG A 117 -3.20 19.34 -5.51
C ARG A 117 -1.95 19.59 -4.68
N THR A 118 -1.82 19.01 -3.49
CA THR A 118 -0.68 19.23 -2.59
C THR A 118 0.13 17.96 -2.40
N LYS A 119 1.45 18.10 -2.23
CA LYS A 119 2.35 16.96 -1.98
C LYS A 119 2.04 16.22 -0.67
N LYS A 120 1.52 16.94 0.33
CA LYS A 120 1.19 16.36 1.64
C LYS A 120 -0.05 15.48 1.58
N ASP A 121 -1.00 15.82 0.71
CA ASP A 121 -2.26 15.08 0.60
C ASP A 121 -2.21 13.99 -0.49
N SER A 122 -1.26 14.10 -1.43
CA SER A 122 -1.07 13.14 -2.54
C SER A 122 -0.27 11.91 -2.13
N SER A 123 0.63 12.00 -1.14
CA SER A 123 1.51 10.88 -0.81
C SER A 123 1.15 10.22 0.51
N ARG A 124 1.04 8.89 0.52
CA ARG A 124 0.84 8.08 1.72
C ARG A 124 1.72 6.86 1.69
N SER A 125 2.32 6.55 2.83
CA SER A 125 3.20 5.41 3.00
C SER A 125 2.55 4.34 3.89
N TYR A 126 2.80 3.09 3.53
CA TYR A 126 2.25 1.92 4.18
C TYR A 126 3.33 0.86 4.39
N GLN A 127 3.28 0.21 5.54
CA GLN A 127 3.86 -1.11 5.72
C GLN A 127 2.89 -2.15 5.13
N ILE A 128 3.41 -3.09 4.35
CA ILE A 128 2.66 -4.25 3.87
C ILE A 128 2.65 -5.30 4.98
N ILE A 129 1.45 -5.73 5.38
CA ILE A 129 1.24 -6.74 6.42
C ILE A 129 1.14 -8.12 5.80
N SER A 130 0.42 -8.24 4.67
CA SER A 130 0.25 -9.49 3.93
C SER A 130 -0.30 -9.25 2.53
N GLY A 131 -0.22 -10.25 1.66
CA GLY A 131 -0.85 -10.24 0.33
C GLY A 131 -0.02 -9.55 -0.76
N ALA A 132 1.23 -9.18 -0.47
CA ALA A 132 2.19 -8.87 -1.53
C ALA A 132 2.92 -10.14 -1.96
N ASP A 133 2.91 -10.39 -3.25
CA ASP A 133 3.76 -11.37 -3.92
C ASP A 133 4.55 -10.64 -5.00
N LEU A 134 5.88 -10.69 -4.93
CA LEU A 134 6.73 -10.04 -5.93
C LEU A 134 6.67 -10.76 -7.27
N ASP A 135 6.29 -12.04 -7.30
CA ASP A 135 6.11 -12.79 -8.53
C ASP A 135 4.97 -12.21 -9.37
N ASP A 136 4.01 -11.51 -8.75
CA ASP A 136 2.96 -10.76 -9.45
C ASP A 136 3.54 -9.72 -10.43
N ILE A 137 4.71 -9.15 -10.10
CA ILE A 137 5.41 -8.14 -10.90
C ILE A 137 6.54 -8.76 -11.72
N GLU A 138 7.35 -9.62 -11.12
CA GLU A 138 8.55 -10.19 -11.75
C GLU A 138 8.25 -11.02 -12.99
N GLN A 139 7.07 -11.64 -13.06
CA GLN A 139 6.64 -12.41 -14.24
C GLN A 139 6.61 -11.63 -15.56
N TYR A 140 6.64 -10.29 -15.50
CA TYR A 140 6.59 -9.42 -16.67
C TYR A 140 7.98 -9.02 -17.22
N PHE A 141 9.09 -9.38 -16.56
CA PHE A 141 10.47 -8.98 -16.90
C PHE A 141 11.37 -10.09 -17.45
#